data_AF-A0A2G7LSX3-F1
#
_entry.id   AF-A0A2G7LSX3-F1
#
_cell.length_a   1.000
_cell.length_b   1.000
_cell.length_c   1.000
_cell.angle_alpha   90.00
_cell.angle_beta   90.00
_cell.angle_gamma   90.00
#
_symmetry.space_group_name_H-M   'P 1'
#
loop_
_entity.id
_entity.type
_entity.pdbx_description
1 polymer ?
#
loop_
_entity_poly.entity_id
_entity_poly.type
_entity_poly.pdbx_seq_one_letter_code
_entity_poly.pdbx_strand_id
1 'polypeptide(L)'
;MAENILLGALRRYEFYSYCSTFIKTLYDTVTQDLYGDIHWEWSYSNNNTYAQPKSWNTGKIGVANLGTITAKNIKDPSMFFTICMNSTSYNYGNDNGYGAMSKNYVLRTGLRNNGDSVVPDLYTNLGAVSETPLHTMDSNSVHGYDYRSTNTAVNVYLKWSVFITENYIFLYGEPQSNLNVAYPFRMYIGRIQPFEEEDPLIANDNVGIFSHFPHGLIDNDDELKYRTGRGYMRASRNGTPNALYHFATSSQVPSPGVGGRFFISPFYVWHETEGARGEFHGIRTAVLKDASKYPDGSILDLGDERYYVFHAFDQAHPATNQQFYATNGTAYAGQPYFFDSALLLGGGQRVLLFEIEKEV
;
A
#
# COMPACT_ATOMS: atom_id res chain seq x y z
N MET A 1 -22.08 -0.81 7.03
CA MET A 1 -22.75 0.24 6.24
C MET A 1 -21.64 1.00 5.55
N ALA A 2 -21.57 0.94 4.22
CA ALA A 2 -20.54 1.65 3.45
C ALA A 2 -21.06 3.04 3.10
N GLU A 3 -20.22 4.06 3.25
CA GLU A 3 -20.51 5.43 2.80
C GLU A 3 -19.75 5.68 1.50
N ASN A 4 -20.43 6.22 0.49
CA ASN A 4 -19.84 6.53 -0.81
C ASN A 4 -20.11 8.00 -1.15
N ILE A 5 -19.03 8.74 -1.43
CA ILE A 5 -19.10 10.14 -1.82
C ILE A 5 -18.53 10.25 -3.24
N LEU A 6 -19.33 10.79 -4.16
CA LEU A 6 -18.94 11.05 -5.55
C LEU A 6 -18.39 12.47 -5.64
N LEU A 7 -17.11 12.63 -6.02
CA LEU A 7 -16.42 13.92 -6.12
C LEU A 7 -15.88 14.11 -7.54
N GLY A 8 -16.78 14.13 -8.52
CA GLY A 8 -16.40 14.08 -9.94
C GLY A 8 -15.72 12.75 -10.31
N ALA A 9 -14.50 12.83 -10.84
CA ALA A 9 -13.68 11.67 -11.20
C ALA A 9 -13.12 10.89 -9.99
N LEU A 10 -13.10 11.47 -8.78
CA LEU A 10 -12.65 10.76 -7.58
C LEU A 10 -13.82 9.99 -6.93
N ARG A 11 -13.58 8.71 -6.63
CA ARG A 11 -14.47 7.85 -5.83
C ARG A 11 -13.85 7.58 -4.45
N ARG A 12 -14.60 7.83 -3.37
CA ARG A 12 -14.23 7.44 -2.01
C ARG A 12 -15.18 6.36 -1.51
N TYR A 13 -14.60 5.25 -1.06
CA TYR A 13 -15.31 4.16 -0.40
C TYR A 13 -14.84 4.00 1.03
N GLU A 14 -15.77 3.77 1.96
CA GLU A 14 -15.44 3.40 3.34
C GLU A 14 -16.08 2.07 3.74
N PHE A 15 -15.30 1.21 4.39
CA PHE A 15 -15.80 -0.05 4.93
C PHE A 15 -14.93 -0.53 6.09
N TYR A 16 -15.37 -1.61 6.75
CA TYR A 16 -14.62 -2.24 7.83
C TYR A 16 -14.45 -3.71 7.54
N SER A 17 -13.27 -4.26 7.83
CA SER A 17 -13.02 -5.68 7.65
C SER A 17 -11.92 -6.20 8.56
N TYR A 18 -11.96 -7.50 8.82
CA TYR A 18 -10.79 -8.23 9.29
C TYR A 18 -9.83 -8.47 8.13
N CYS A 19 -8.53 -8.68 8.42
CA CYS A 19 -7.54 -9.07 7.41
C CYS A 19 -8.03 -10.26 6.57
N SER A 20 -8.59 -11.28 7.24
CA SER A 20 -9.05 -12.52 6.61
C SER A 20 -10.20 -12.36 5.60
N THR A 21 -10.97 -11.26 5.68
CA THR A 21 -12.11 -11.00 4.77
C THR A 21 -11.89 -9.79 3.88
N PHE A 22 -10.77 -9.08 4.04
CA PHE A 22 -10.50 -7.80 3.38
C PHE A 22 -10.73 -7.84 1.87
N ILE A 23 -10.18 -8.84 1.16
CA ILE A 23 -10.26 -8.89 -0.29
C ILE A 23 -11.70 -8.98 -0.79
N LYS A 24 -12.51 -9.85 -0.15
CA LYS A 24 -13.92 -9.99 -0.53
C LYS A 24 -14.70 -8.72 -0.18
N THR A 25 -14.47 -8.13 0.99
CA THR A 25 -15.16 -6.90 1.40
C THR A 25 -14.77 -5.71 0.51
N LEU A 26 -13.51 -5.60 0.10
CA LEU A 26 -13.03 -4.60 -0.84
C LEU A 26 -13.75 -4.76 -2.19
N TYR A 27 -13.73 -5.97 -2.76
CA TYR A 27 -14.46 -6.27 -4.00
C TYR A 27 -15.93 -5.86 -3.91
N ASP A 28 -16.63 -6.38 -2.89
CA ASP A 28 -18.06 -6.10 -2.70
C ASP A 28 -18.35 -4.62 -2.53
N THR A 29 -17.39 -3.84 -2.02
CA THR A 29 -17.54 -2.40 -1.82
C THR A 29 -17.33 -1.62 -3.12
N VAL A 30 -16.30 -1.96 -3.90
CA VAL A 30 -16.00 -1.26 -5.16
C VAL A 30 -16.88 -1.70 -6.33
N THR A 31 -17.60 -2.81 -6.21
CA THR A 31 -18.54 -3.30 -7.22
C THR A 31 -20.01 -3.19 -6.82
N GLN A 32 -20.36 -2.35 -5.83
CA GLN A 32 -21.76 -2.19 -5.42
C GLN A 32 -22.63 -1.69 -6.59
N ASP A 33 -23.83 -2.24 -6.73
CA ASP A 33 -24.78 -1.76 -7.72
C ASP A 33 -25.11 -0.28 -7.48
N LEU A 34 -25.20 0.50 -8.56
CA LEU A 34 -25.40 1.96 -8.65
C LEU A 34 -24.20 2.87 -8.31
N TYR A 35 -23.24 2.39 -7.51
CA TYR A 35 -22.11 3.20 -7.06
C TYR A 35 -20.74 2.54 -7.25
N GLY A 36 -20.71 1.46 -8.03
CA GLY A 36 -19.50 0.75 -8.38
C GLY A 36 -18.51 1.66 -9.09
N ASP A 37 -17.25 1.23 -9.02
CA ASP A 37 -16.17 1.95 -9.67
C ASP A 37 -16.35 1.97 -11.19
N ILE A 38 -16.16 3.17 -11.76
CA ILE A 38 -16.37 3.44 -13.19
C ILE A 38 -15.05 3.46 -13.97
N HIS A 39 -13.92 3.39 -13.27
CA HIS A 39 -12.59 3.55 -13.84
C HIS A 39 -11.90 2.21 -14.07
N TRP A 40 -12.22 1.21 -13.24
CA TRP A 40 -11.59 -0.10 -13.27
C TRP A 40 -12.63 -1.22 -13.33
N GLU A 41 -12.35 -2.23 -14.12
CA GLU A 41 -13.02 -3.52 -14.11
C GLU A 41 -12.42 -4.38 -12.99
N TRP A 42 -13.26 -4.75 -12.02
CA TRP A 42 -12.86 -5.54 -10.86
C TRP A 42 -13.27 -6.99 -11.00
N SER A 43 -12.38 -7.91 -10.64
CA SER A 43 -12.73 -9.33 -10.51
C SER A 43 -12.29 -9.88 -9.15
N TYR A 44 -12.97 -10.92 -8.68
CA TYR A 44 -12.66 -11.61 -7.44
C TYR A 44 -12.50 -13.11 -7.67
N SER A 45 -11.49 -13.69 -7.03
CA SER A 45 -11.28 -15.14 -6.97
C SER A 45 -10.90 -15.57 -5.56
N ASN A 46 -11.58 -16.59 -5.05
CA ASN A 46 -11.25 -17.27 -3.79
C ASN A 46 -10.31 -18.46 -4.00
N ASN A 47 -9.96 -18.79 -5.24
CA ASN A 47 -9.14 -19.95 -5.58
C ASN A 47 -8.18 -19.58 -6.70
N ASN A 48 -7.19 -18.75 -6.37
CA ASN A 48 -6.15 -18.36 -7.32
C ASN A 48 -4.91 -19.22 -7.08
N THR A 49 -4.74 -20.25 -7.91
CA THR A 49 -3.60 -21.19 -7.83
C THR A 49 -2.25 -20.52 -8.04
N TYR A 50 -2.20 -19.39 -8.73
CA TYR A 50 -1.00 -18.57 -8.91
C TYR A 50 -0.74 -17.63 -7.73
N ALA A 51 -1.70 -17.50 -6.80
CA ALA A 51 -1.57 -16.66 -5.61
C ALA A 51 -1.23 -17.45 -4.34
N GLN A 52 -1.17 -18.80 -4.38
CA GLN A 52 -1.04 -19.64 -3.19
C GLN A 52 0.39 -19.66 -2.60
N PRO A 53 0.60 -19.10 -1.40
CA PRO A 53 1.90 -19.17 -0.75
C PRO A 53 2.19 -20.59 -0.29
N LYS A 54 3.47 -20.92 -0.14
CA LYS A 54 3.88 -22.21 0.40
C LYS A 54 4.39 -22.03 1.82
N SER A 55 4.15 -23.02 2.68
CA SER A 55 4.84 -23.06 3.97
C SER A 55 6.34 -23.11 3.74
N TRP A 56 7.05 -22.12 4.26
CA TRP A 56 8.47 -21.89 3.99
C TRP A 56 9.42 -23.02 4.38
N ASN A 57 9.17 -23.72 5.48
CA ASN A 57 10.10 -24.74 5.96
C ASN A 57 9.99 -26.08 5.21
N THR A 58 8.94 -26.30 4.42
CA THR A 58 8.78 -27.52 3.62
C THR A 58 8.70 -27.25 2.12
N GLY A 59 8.26 -26.06 1.69
CA GLY A 59 8.07 -25.71 0.28
C GLY A 59 7.07 -26.60 -0.46
N LYS A 60 6.36 -27.48 0.25
CA LYS A 60 5.53 -28.57 -0.28
C LYS A 60 4.05 -28.39 0.01
N ILE A 61 3.69 -27.64 1.05
CA ILE A 61 2.31 -27.40 1.44
C ILE A 61 1.88 -26.02 0.94
N GLY A 62 0.97 -26.01 -0.03
CA GLY A 62 0.27 -24.79 -0.44
C GLY A 62 -0.70 -24.38 0.64
N VAL A 63 -0.66 -23.10 1.01
CA VAL A 63 -1.63 -22.47 1.90
C VAL A 63 -2.61 -21.69 1.01
N ALA A 64 -3.90 -21.82 1.30
CA ALA A 64 -4.91 -21.09 0.55
C ALA A 64 -4.70 -19.57 0.71
N ASN A 65 -4.78 -18.83 -0.39
CA ASN A 65 -4.86 -17.38 -0.32
C ASN A 65 -6.25 -16.98 0.22
N LEU A 66 -6.33 -15.85 0.89
CA LEU A 66 -7.55 -15.34 1.52
C LEU A 66 -8.30 -14.40 0.57
N GLY A 67 -8.37 -14.82 -0.69
CA GLY A 67 -8.92 -14.07 -1.81
C GLY A 67 -7.85 -13.34 -2.64
N THR A 68 -8.18 -13.15 -3.90
CA THR A 68 -7.51 -12.26 -4.84
C THR A 68 -8.54 -11.37 -5.51
N ILE A 69 -8.25 -10.07 -5.62
CA ILE A 69 -8.91 -9.19 -6.57
C ILE A 69 -7.95 -8.76 -7.68
N THR A 70 -8.53 -8.47 -8.84
CA THR A 70 -7.84 -7.78 -9.93
C THR A 70 -8.53 -6.47 -10.23
N ALA A 71 -7.78 -5.45 -10.60
CA ALA A 71 -8.28 -4.18 -11.09
C ALA A 71 -7.68 -3.92 -12.47
N LYS A 72 -8.50 -3.86 -13.51
CA LYS A 72 -8.08 -3.58 -14.88
C LYS A 72 -8.64 -2.23 -15.30
N ASN A 73 -7.78 -1.29 -15.65
CA ASN A 73 -8.26 0.03 -16.03
C ASN A 73 -9.06 -0.04 -17.33
N ILE A 74 -10.18 0.68 -17.40
CA ILE A 74 -11.08 0.66 -18.55
C ILE A 74 -10.51 1.46 -19.72
N LYS A 75 -9.82 2.57 -19.45
CA LYS A 75 -9.24 3.45 -20.48
C LYS A 75 -7.84 3.03 -20.92
N ASP A 76 -7.05 2.44 -20.01
CA ASP A 76 -5.76 1.85 -20.32
C ASP A 76 -5.66 0.41 -19.80
N PRO A 77 -6.14 -0.59 -20.55
CA PRO A 77 -6.10 -2.00 -20.16
C PRO A 77 -4.70 -2.55 -19.84
N SER A 78 -3.61 -1.87 -20.22
CA SER A 78 -2.25 -2.24 -19.82
C SER A 78 -2.01 -1.98 -18.33
N MET A 79 -2.75 -1.03 -17.74
CA MET A 79 -2.74 -0.75 -16.31
C MET A 79 -3.63 -1.76 -15.58
N PHE A 80 -2.98 -2.83 -15.16
CA PHE A 80 -3.60 -3.97 -14.51
C PHE A 80 -2.92 -4.25 -13.17
N PHE A 81 -3.72 -4.39 -12.13
CA PHE A 81 -3.23 -4.69 -10.80
C PHE A 81 -3.87 -5.95 -10.24
N THR A 82 -3.10 -6.69 -9.47
CA THR A 82 -3.62 -7.76 -8.61
C THR A 82 -3.33 -7.41 -7.16
N ILE A 83 -4.30 -7.62 -6.28
CA ILE A 83 -4.14 -7.50 -4.84
C ILE A 83 -4.67 -8.79 -4.21
N CYS A 84 -3.88 -9.44 -3.37
CA CYS A 84 -4.33 -10.63 -2.66
C CYS A 84 -3.87 -10.62 -1.22
N MET A 85 -4.70 -11.24 -0.37
CA MET A 85 -4.39 -11.45 1.03
C MET A 85 -3.85 -12.86 1.20
N ASN A 86 -2.74 -12.97 1.91
CA ASN A 86 -2.12 -14.24 2.19
C ASN A 86 -1.85 -14.39 3.68
N SER A 87 -1.76 -15.63 4.12
CA SER A 87 -1.18 -15.95 5.41
C SER A 87 0.22 -16.52 5.19
N THR A 88 1.19 -15.97 5.92
CA THR A 88 2.52 -16.56 6.03
C THR A 88 2.43 -17.67 7.06
N SER A 89 3.01 -18.84 6.81
CA SER A 89 2.75 -20.03 7.64
C SER A 89 3.99 -20.90 7.78
N TYR A 90 4.19 -21.52 8.94
CA TYR A 90 5.22 -22.54 9.23
C TYR A 90 4.56 -23.90 9.42
N ASN A 91 5.11 -24.97 8.85
CA ASN A 91 4.58 -26.32 9.03
C ASN A 91 5.36 -27.06 10.12
N TYR A 92 4.69 -27.54 11.16
CA TYR A 92 5.38 -28.25 12.23
C TYR A 92 5.56 -29.74 11.89
N GLY A 93 6.83 -30.16 11.78
CA GLY A 93 7.22 -31.53 11.39
C GLY A 93 7.42 -31.71 9.88
N ASN A 94 8.30 -32.64 9.50
CA ASN A 94 8.61 -32.94 8.09
C ASN A 94 7.46 -33.67 7.35
N ASP A 95 6.48 -34.17 8.10
CA ASP A 95 5.37 -35.02 7.68
C ASP A 95 3.99 -34.36 7.80
N ASN A 96 3.93 -33.07 8.20
CA ASN A 96 2.68 -32.35 8.46
C ASN A 96 1.86 -32.94 9.62
N GLY A 97 2.47 -33.72 10.53
CA GLY A 97 1.76 -34.39 11.62
C GLY A 97 1.05 -33.47 12.61
N TYR A 98 1.41 -32.17 12.62
CA TYR A 98 0.86 -31.17 13.56
C TYR A 98 0.26 -29.94 12.87
N GLY A 99 0.20 -29.93 11.53
CA GLY A 99 -0.40 -28.87 10.73
C GLY A 99 0.45 -27.60 10.54
N ALA A 100 -0.11 -26.66 9.78
CA ALA A 100 0.49 -25.36 9.49
C ALA A 100 0.07 -24.29 10.53
N MET A 101 1.05 -23.54 11.03
CA MET A 101 0.90 -22.44 11.98
C MET A 101 1.03 -21.11 11.25
N SER A 102 -0.05 -20.32 11.20
CA SER A 102 -0.07 -19.01 10.57
C SER A 102 0.70 -17.98 11.42
N LYS A 103 1.49 -17.16 10.74
CA LYS A 103 2.40 -16.18 11.31
C LYS A 103 1.94 -14.76 11.06
N ASN A 104 1.62 -14.40 9.83
CA ASN A 104 1.25 -13.02 9.49
C ASN A 104 0.16 -12.98 8.42
N TYR A 105 -0.66 -11.93 8.43
CA TYR A 105 -1.45 -11.53 7.28
C TYR A 105 -0.66 -10.52 6.46
N VAL A 106 -0.44 -10.84 5.19
CA VAL A 106 0.34 -10.01 4.26
C VAL A 106 -0.48 -9.73 3.01
N LEU A 107 -0.49 -8.45 2.62
CA LEU A 107 -0.96 -8.04 1.31
C LEU A 107 0.16 -8.21 0.30
N ARG A 108 -0.23 -8.77 -0.83
CA ARG A 108 0.62 -9.03 -1.98
C ARG A 108 0.01 -8.38 -3.19
N THR A 109 0.82 -7.62 -3.91
CA THR A 109 0.37 -6.85 -5.06
C THR A 109 1.19 -7.15 -6.30
N GLY A 110 0.61 -6.94 -7.49
CA GLY A 110 1.28 -7.18 -8.77
C GLY A 110 0.84 -6.18 -9.85
N LEU A 111 1.73 -5.91 -10.81
CA LEU A 111 1.56 -4.92 -11.89
C LEU A 111 1.38 -5.54 -13.29
N ARG A 112 1.56 -6.86 -13.42
CA ARG A 112 1.79 -7.51 -14.72
C ARG A 112 0.61 -8.38 -15.15
N ASN A 113 0.25 -8.23 -16.42
CA ASN A 113 -0.52 -9.23 -17.16
C ASN A 113 0.18 -9.44 -18.51
N ASN A 114 0.91 -10.55 -18.66
CA ASN A 114 1.72 -10.84 -19.85
C ASN A 114 1.06 -11.93 -20.71
N GLY A 115 -0.21 -11.75 -21.09
CA GLY A 115 -0.90 -12.63 -22.05
C GLY A 115 -2.41 -12.74 -21.81
N ASP A 116 -3.02 -13.75 -22.42
CA ASP A 116 -4.47 -14.02 -22.35
C ASP A 116 -4.94 -14.50 -20.97
N SER A 117 -4.01 -14.87 -20.09
CA SER A 117 -4.27 -15.34 -18.73
C SER A 117 -3.64 -14.43 -17.69
N VAL A 118 -4.44 -13.94 -16.74
CA VAL A 118 -3.98 -13.22 -15.57
C VAL A 118 -3.11 -14.14 -14.70
N VAL A 119 -1.80 -13.91 -14.72
CA VAL A 119 -0.87 -14.48 -13.74
C VAL A 119 -0.47 -13.35 -12.80
N PRO A 120 -0.95 -13.33 -11.55
CA PRO A 120 -0.46 -12.40 -10.54
C PRO A 120 1.07 -12.49 -10.47
N ASP A 121 1.79 -11.38 -10.67
CA ASP A 121 3.27 -11.30 -10.66
C ASP A 121 3.91 -11.55 -9.27
N LEU A 122 3.19 -12.25 -8.40
CA LEU A 122 3.43 -12.38 -6.97
C LEU A 122 4.55 -13.38 -6.62
N TYR A 123 5.05 -14.15 -7.59
CA TYR A 123 6.02 -15.24 -7.34
C TYR A 123 7.20 -15.28 -8.31
N THR A 124 7.23 -14.46 -9.35
CA THR A 124 8.18 -14.59 -10.45
C THR A 124 9.39 -13.67 -10.31
N ASN A 125 9.20 -12.36 -10.09
CA ASN A 125 10.30 -11.40 -10.22
C ASN A 125 10.69 -10.65 -8.93
N LEU A 126 9.73 -10.16 -8.14
CA LEU A 126 10.01 -9.54 -6.83
C LEU A 126 9.69 -10.47 -5.66
N GLY A 127 8.69 -11.34 -5.82
CA GLY A 127 8.36 -12.35 -4.82
C GLY A 127 8.00 -11.74 -3.46
N ALA A 128 8.54 -12.32 -2.39
CA ALA A 128 8.22 -11.95 -1.01
C ALA A 128 8.69 -10.55 -0.58
N VAL A 129 9.54 -9.90 -1.38
CA VAL A 129 10.13 -8.61 -1.00
C VAL A 129 9.19 -7.43 -1.21
N SER A 130 8.09 -7.60 -1.94
CA SER A 130 7.05 -6.59 -2.12
C SER A 130 5.81 -6.81 -1.25
N GLU A 131 5.91 -7.76 -0.30
CA GLU A 131 4.83 -8.03 0.65
C GLU A 131 4.69 -6.90 1.65
N THR A 132 3.44 -6.53 1.91
CA THR A 132 3.11 -5.51 2.91
C THR A 132 2.37 -6.18 4.08
N PRO A 133 3.01 -6.35 5.24
CA PRO A 133 2.36 -6.94 6.41
C PRO A 133 1.29 -5.99 6.97
N LEU A 134 0.21 -6.54 7.53
CA LEU A 134 -0.85 -5.77 8.18
C LEU A 134 -0.66 -5.62 9.70
N HIS A 135 0.26 -6.40 10.26
CA HIS A 135 0.68 -6.28 11.64
C HIS A 135 2.14 -6.70 11.75
N THR A 136 2.84 -6.14 12.74
CA THR A 136 4.18 -6.58 13.08
C THR A 136 4.10 -7.61 14.22
N MET A 137 5.24 -8.20 14.56
CA MET A 137 5.36 -9.09 15.71
C MET A 137 6.49 -8.60 16.61
N ASP A 138 6.40 -8.94 17.89
CA ASP A 138 7.51 -8.73 18.81
C ASP A 138 8.68 -9.68 18.49
N SER A 139 9.90 -9.28 18.84
CA SER A 139 11.11 -10.08 18.60
C SER A 139 11.07 -11.45 19.28
N ASN A 140 10.35 -11.55 20.41
CA ASN A 140 10.26 -12.76 21.21
C ASN A 140 9.43 -13.85 20.51
N SER A 141 8.39 -13.47 19.77
CA SER A 141 7.60 -14.40 18.95
C SER A 141 8.35 -14.88 17.71
N VAL A 142 9.30 -14.08 17.19
CA VAL A 142 10.09 -14.41 15.99
C VAL A 142 11.29 -15.31 16.31
N HIS A 143 11.90 -15.16 17.49
CA HIS A 143 13.12 -15.88 17.89
C HIS A 143 12.97 -16.83 19.07
N GLY A 144 11.79 -16.93 19.69
CA GLY A 144 11.55 -17.87 20.79
C GLY A 144 11.63 -19.33 20.34
N TYR A 145 12.03 -20.25 21.22
CA TYR A 145 12.15 -21.68 20.90
C TYR A 145 10.86 -22.29 20.31
N ASP A 146 9.71 -21.76 20.71
CA ASP A 146 8.37 -22.22 20.30
C ASP A 146 7.83 -21.52 19.05
N TYR A 147 8.62 -20.69 18.35
CA TYR A 147 8.15 -19.95 17.17
C TYR A 147 7.59 -20.86 16.08
N ARG A 148 7.97 -22.14 16.06
CA ARG A 148 7.52 -23.16 15.11
C ARG A 148 6.13 -23.70 15.41
N SER A 149 5.70 -23.64 16.67
CA SER A 149 4.46 -24.25 17.18
C SER A 149 3.37 -23.24 17.56
N THR A 150 3.64 -21.93 17.48
CA THR A 150 2.71 -20.88 17.92
C THR A 150 2.03 -20.18 16.74
N ASN A 151 0.70 -20.02 16.75
CA ASN A 151 0.01 -19.14 15.81
C ASN A 151 0.19 -17.68 16.25
N THR A 152 0.70 -16.84 15.36
CA THR A 152 0.96 -15.42 15.64
C THR A 152 0.30 -14.48 14.63
N ALA A 153 -0.45 -15.02 13.65
CA ALA A 153 -1.20 -14.22 12.69
C ALA A 153 -2.37 -13.52 13.39
N VAL A 154 -2.18 -12.23 13.71
CA VAL A 154 -3.19 -11.39 14.34
C VAL A 154 -4.17 -10.93 13.28
N ASN A 155 -5.42 -11.38 13.36
CA ASN A 155 -6.47 -10.96 12.46
C ASN A 155 -6.98 -9.57 12.88
N VAL A 156 -6.25 -8.53 12.47
CA VAL A 156 -6.56 -7.13 12.79
C VAL A 156 -7.88 -6.73 12.13
N TYR A 157 -8.76 -6.08 12.90
CA TYR A 157 -9.92 -5.34 12.38
C TYR A 157 -9.51 -3.92 12.01
N LEU A 158 -9.75 -3.50 10.76
CA LEU A 158 -9.42 -2.17 10.25
C LEU A 158 -10.66 -1.46 9.71
N LYS A 159 -10.68 -0.13 9.85
CA LYS A 159 -11.48 0.78 9.04
C LYS A 159 -10.68 1.06 7.77
N TRP A 160 -11.29 0.88 6.60
CA TRP A 160 -10.67 1.14 5.31
C TRP A 160 -11.31 2.34 4.64
N SER A 161 -10.48 3.21 4.08
CA SER A 161 -10.85 4.28 3.17
C SER A 161 -10.10 4.04 1.85
N VAL A 162 -10.84 3.96 0.74
CA VAL A 162 -10.29 3.68 -0.58
C VAL A 162 -10.62 4.82 -1.52
N PHE A 163 -9.60 5.37 -2.16
CA PHE A 163 -9.70 6.49 -3.09
C PHE A 163 -9.31 6.02 -4.49
N ILE A 164 -10.20 6.18 -5.45
CA ILE A 164 -10.03 5.65 -6.81
C ILE A 164 -10.28 6.75 -7.83
N THR A 165 -9.36 6.87 -8.78
CA THR A 165 -9.48 7.68 -10.00
C THR A 165 -9.16 6.82 -11.22
N GLU A 166 -9.22 7.38 -12.42
CA GLU A 166 -8.73 6.70 -13.62
C GLU A 166 -7.21 6.44 -13.62
N ASN A 167 -6.45 7.12 -12.77
CA ASN A 167 -4.98 7.06 -12.78
C ASN A 167 -4.40 6.25 -11.61
N TYR A 168 -5.16 6.09 -10.52
CA TYR A 168 -4.67 5.38 -9.34
C TYR A 168 -5.79 4.81 -8.45
N ILE A 169 -5.38 3.88 -7.59
CA ILE A 169 -6.09 3.36 -6.43
C ILE A 169 -5.20 3.63 -5.21
N PHE A 170 -5.74 4.30 -4.20
CA PHE A 170 -5.08 4.50 -2.92
C PHE A 170 -5.87 3.79 -1.82
N LEU A 171 -5.19 2.88 -1.13
CA LEU A 171 -5.73 2.12 -0.01
C LEU A 171 -5.20 2.69 1.29
N TYR A 172 -6.12 2.97 2.21
CA TYR A 172 -5.80 3.48 3.53
C TYR A 172 -6.57 2.67 4.59
N GLY A 173 -5.87 2.15 5.59
CA GLY A 173 -6.44 1.29 6.63
C GLY A 173 -6.05 1.76 8.03
N GLU A 174 -7.03 1.96 8.90
CA GLU A 174 -6.85 2.35 10.30
C GLU A 174 -7.20 1.19 11.24
N PRO A 175 -6.23 0.66 11.98
CA PRO A 175 -6.48 -0.37 12.97
C PRO A 175 -7.51 0.06 14.01
N GLN A 176 -8.51 -0.78 14.23
CA GLN A 176 -9.54 -0.61 15.25
C GLN A 176 -9.34 -1.59 16.43
N SER A 177 -8.40 -2.53 16.29
CA SER A 177 -8.07 -3.56 17.28
C SER A 177 -6.57 -3.86 17.25
N ASN A 178 -6.05 -4.47 18.31
CA ASN A 178 -4.64 -4.87 18.40
C ASN A 178 -3.65 -3.71 18.15
N LEU A 179 -3.98 -2.52 18.65
CA LEU A 179 -3.26 -1.26 18.39
C LEU A 179 -1.79 -1.26 18.80
N ASN A 180 -1.38 -2.23 19.63
CA ASN A 180 0.01 -2.40 20.05
C ASN A 180 0.90 -3.04 18.97
N VAL A 181 0.31 -3.74 17.98
CA VAL A 181 1.02 -4.49 16.94
C VAL A 181 0.51 -4.21 15.52
N ALA A 182 -0.68 -3.64 15.40
CA ALA A 182 -1.26 -3.25 14.12
C ALA A 182 -0.78 -1.86 13.69
N TYR A 183 -0.47 -1.73 12.41
CA TYR A 183 0.01 -0.48 11.82
C TYR A 183 -1.04 0.09 10.84
N PRO A 184 -1.18 1.43 10.77
CA PRO A 184 -1.96 2.05 9.70
C PRO A 184 -1.44 1.62 8.35
N PHE A 185 -2.32 1.01 7.54
CA PHE A 185 -1.97 0.57 6.21
C PHE A 185 -2.10 1.72 5.22
N ARG A 186 -1.09 1.91 4.38
CA ARG A 186 -1.13 2.86 3.25
C ARG A 186 -0.48 2.25 2.04
N MET A 187 -1.15 2.36 0.90
CA MET A 187 -0.64 1.88 -0.37
C MET A 187 -1.18 2.71 -1.54
N TYR A 188 -0.26 3.22 -2.35
CA TYR A 188 -0.53 3.83 -3.64
C TYR A 188 -0.32 2.79 -4.76
N ILE A 189 -1.25 2.70 -5.69
CA ILE A 189 -1.21 1.80 -6.84
C ILE A 189 -1.66 2.60 -8.06
N GLY A 190 -0.78 2.91 -9.00
CA GLY A 190 -1.18 3.74 -10.15
C GLY A 190 -0.04 4.42 -10.89
N ARG A 191 -0.41 5.41 -11.69
CA ARG A 191 0.53 6.22 -12.48
C ARG A 191 1.41 7.10 -11.61
N ILE A 192 2.62 7.37 -12.05
CA ILE A 192 3.54 8.34 -11.47
C ILE A 192 3.64 9.50 -12.45
N GLN A 193 3.30 10.71 -12.00
CA GLN A 193 3.47 11.91 -12.81
C GLN A 193 4.96 12.12 -13.06
N PRO A 194 5.45 11.96 -14.30
CA PRO A 194 6.88 12.06 -14.60
C PRO A 194 7.34 13.52 -14.55
N PHE A 195 8.59 13.77 -14.17
CA PHE A 195 9.21 15.10 -14.34
C PHE A 195 9.79 15.31 -15.73
N GLU A 196 10.16 14.23 -16.41
CA GLU A 196 10.68 14.22 -17.77
C GLU A 196 9.58 13.77 -18.75
N GLU A 197 8.54 14.60 -18.93
CA GLU A 197 7.41 14.31 -19.84
C GLU A 197 7.84 14.13 -21.31
N GLU A 198 8.97 14.74 -21.67
CA GLU A 198 9.56 14.72 -23.01
C GLU A 198 10.15 13.34 -23.38
N ASP A 199 10.46 12.48 -22.41
CA ASP A 199 11.06 11.15 -22.64
C ASP A 199 9.93 10.10 -22.76
N PRO A 200 9.65 9.57 -23.98
CA PRO A 200 8.53 8.67 -24.21
C PRO A 200 8.66 7.32 -23.49
N LEU A 201 9.90 6.92 -23.14
CA LEU A 201 10.17 5.70 -22.36
C LEU A 201 9.77 5.88 -20.89
N ILE A 202 9.64 7.12 -20.44
CA ILE A 202 9.26 7.49 -19.07
C ILE A 202 7.77 7.84 -19.05
N ALA A 203 7.29 8.66 -19.98
CA ALA A 203 5.96 9.28 -19.89
C ALA A 203 4.79 8.30 -19.97
N ASN A 204 4.91 7.23 -20.77
CA ASN A 204 3.77 6.36 -21.07
C ASN A 204 3.65 5.12 -20.17
N ASP A 205 4.73 4.72 -19.49
CA ASP A 205 4.80 3.45 -18.73
C ASP A 205 5.17 3.64 -17.24
N ASN A 206 5.07 4.87 -16.74
CA ASN A 206 5.38 5.22 -15.35
C ASN A 206 4.27 4.76 -14.40
N VAL A 207 4.22 3.46 -14.10
CA VAL A 207 3.21 2.87 -13.20
C VAL A 207 3.92 2.10 -12.08
N GLY A 208 3.45 2.24 -10.84
CA GLY A 208 4.03 1.52 -9.72
C GLY A 208 3.09 1.28 -8.55
N ILE A 209 3.59 0.50 -7.59
CA ILE A 209 2.95 0.24 -6.31
C ILE A 209 3.92 0.65 -5.20
N PHE A 210 3.44 1.48 -4.28
CA PHE A 210 4.24 2.04 -3.19
C PHE A 210 3.48 1.90 -1.88
N SER A 211 4.13 1.39 -0.85
CA SER A 211 3.46 1.13 0.44
C SER A 211 4.26 1.70 1.61
N HIS A 212 3.59 1.91 2.73
CA HIS A 212 4.23 2.32 3.97
C HIS A 212 5.26 1.34 4.54
N PHE A 213 5.30 0.07 4.09
CA PHE A 213 6.40 -0.82 4.41
C PHE A 213 7.44 -0.78 3.27
N PRO A 214 8.73 -0.67 3.58
CA PRO A 214 9.76 -0.67 2.55
C PRO A 214 9.84 -2.03 1.85
N HIS A 215 9.73 -2.03 0.53
CA HIS A 215 9.93 -3.22 -0.31
C HIS A 215 11.44 -3.48 -0.53
N GLY A 216 11.83 -4.75 -0.70
CA GLY A 216 13.23 -5.13 -0.98
C GLY A 216 14.04 -5.51 0.25
N LEU A 217 13.79 -6.71 0.80
CA LEU A 217 14.29 -7.09 2.12
C LEU A 217 15.51 -8.02 2.06
N ILE A 218 16.52 -7.62 2.87
CA ILE A 218 17.85 -8.17 3.15
C ILE A 218 18.98 -7.57 2.29
N ASP A 219 19.55 -6.50 2.83
CA ASP A 219 20.98 -6.21 2.79
C ASP A 219 21.33 -5.33 4.00
N ASN A 220 21.95 -5.90 5.04
CA ASN A 220 22.29 -5.16 6.28
C ASN A 220 23.27 -4.00 6.03
N ASP A 221 23.86 -3.92 4.83
CA ASP A 221 24.86 -2.92 4.48
C ASP A 221 24.25 -1.63 3.88
N ASP A 222 22.92 -1.55 3.70
CA ASP A 222 22.25 -0.40 3.08
C ASP A 222 21.14 0.20 3.96
N GLU A 223 21.50 1.29 4.65
CA GLU A 223 20.65 2.06 5.57
C GLU A 223 19.38 2.61 4.89
N LEU A 224 19.44 2.94 3.60
CA LEU A 224 18.32 3.51 2.85
C LEU A 224 17.23 2.46 2.57
N LYS A 225 17.56 1.17 2.50
CA LYS A 225 16.58 0.10 2.25
C LYS A 225 15.57 -0.07 3.38
N TYR A 226 15.92 0.29 4.61
CA TYR A 226 15.05 0.08 5.80
C TYR A 226 14.40 1.36 6.33
N ARG A 227 14.93 2.54 5.96
CA ARG A 227 14.49 3.87 6.41
C ARG A 227 13.89 4.73 5.29
N THR A 228 13.97 4.24 4.05
CA THR A 228 13.44 4.75 2.75
C THR A 228 12.11 4.21 2.20
N GLY A 229 11.04 5.01 2.05
CA GLY A 229 9.71 4.49 1.72
C GLY A 229 9.85 3.81 0.38
N ARG A 230 9.35 2.60 0.18
CA ARG A 230 9.66 1.85 -1.05
C ARG A 230 8.46 1.22 -1.72
N GLY A 231 8.64 1.05 -3.00
CA GLY A 231 7.72 0.40 -3.90
C GLY A 231 8.48 -0.13 -5.10
N TYR A 232 7.74 -0.51 -6.13
CA TYR A 232 8.32 -0.91 -7.39
C TYR A 232 7.52 -0.37 -8.54
N MET A 233 8.25 -0.06 -9.61
CA MET A 233 7.71 0.42 -10.86
C MET A 233 7.71 -0.71 -11.87
N ARG A 234 6.75 -0.69 -12.79
CA ARG A 234 6.60 -1.68 -13.85
C ARG A 234 7.90 -1.87 -14.64
N ALA A 235 8.58 -0.78 -14.94
CA ALA A 235 9.90 -0.78 -15.54
C ALA A 235 10.74 0.41 -15.04
N SER A 236 12.06 0.23 -15.03
CA SER A 236 13.04 1.30 -14.82
C SER A 236 13.27 2.12 -16.09
N ARG A 237 14.05 3.22 -16.03
CA ARG A 237 14.45 3.98 -17.23
C ARG A 237 15.11 3.10 -18.28
N ASN A 238 15.91 2.15 -17.82
CA ASN A 238 16.65 1.22 -18.69
C ASN A 238 15.84 -0.03 -19.07
N GLY A 239 14.53 -0.05 -18.78
CA GLY A 239 13.63 -1.15 -19.13
C GLY A 239 13.71 -2.37 -18.21
N THR A 240 14.37 -2.27 -17.05
CA THR A 240 14.40 -3.35 -16.06
C THR A 240 13.00 -3.52 -15.46
N PRO A 241 12.32 -4.66 -15.66
CA PRO A 241 10.97 -4.85 -15.14
C PRO A 241 10.96 -4.89 -13.61
N ASN A 242 9.89 -4.39 -12.99
CA ASN A 242 9.65 -4.44 -11.55
C ASN A 242 10.81 -3.86 -10.71
N ALA A 243 11.42 -2.77 -11.19
CA ALA A 243 12.53 -2.15 -10.49
C ALA A 243 12.04 -1.48 -9.18
N LEU A 244 12.85 -1.55 -8.13
CA LEU A 244 12.53 -0.99 -6.81
C LEU A 244 12.83 0.50 -6.79
N TYR A 245 11.86 1.30 -6.34
CA TYR A 245 11.98 2.75 -6.22
C TYR A 245 11.70 3.17 -4.79
N HIS A 246 12.33 4.27 -4.42
CA HIS A 246 12.09 4.96 -3.17
C HIS A 246 11.04 6.03 -3.35
N PHE A 247 10.35 6.37 -2.27
CA PHE A 247 9.48 7.52 -2.17
C PHE A 247 9.62 8.21 -0.82
N ALA A 248 9.37 9.51 -0.83
CA ALA A 248 9.32 10.36 0.35
C ALA A 248 8.59 11.65 -0.01
N THR A 249 8.30 12.41 1.03
CA THR A 249 7.68 13.72 0.96
C THR A 249 8.45 14.65 1.89
N SER A 250 8.13 15.94 1.94
CA SER A 250 8.66 16.89 2.90
C SER A 250 7.49 17.47 3.67
N SER A 251 7.02 16.72 4.67
CA SER A 251 5.73 16.97 5.34
C SER A 251 5.88 17.37 6.81
N GLN A 252 6.92 18.16 7.13
CA GLN A 252 7.29 18.48 8.52
C GLN A 252 6.82 19.87 8.96
N VAL A 253 6.67 20.79 8.01
CA VAL A 253 6.41 22.20 8.28
C VAL A 253 4.90 22.46 8.22
N PRO A 254 4.27 22.92 9.31
CA PRO A 254 2.86 23.26 9.31
C PRO A 254 2.64 24.51 8.45
N SER A 255 1.43 24.62 7.89
CA SER A 255 0.97 25.87 7.29
C SER A 255 1.30 27.08 8.21
N PRO A 256 1.91 28.17 7.68
CA PRO A 256 2.37 29.29 8.49
C PRO A 256 1.23 30.12 9.11
N GLY A 257 -0.03 29.86 8.79
CA GLY A 257 -1.16 30.65 9.29
C GLY A 257 -2.47 29.89 9.37
N VAL A 258 -3.43 30.48 10.08
CA VAL A 258 -4.77 29.91 10.31
C VAL A 258 -5.68 29.99 9.07
N GLY A 259 -5.21 30.46 7.92
CA GLY A 259 -6.03 30.62 6.72
C GLY A 259 -5.34 31.28 5.53
N GLY A 260 -4.37 30.62 4.88
CA GLY A 260 -4.09 31.04 3.50
C GLY A 260 -2.73 30.76 2.87
N ARG A 261 -1.83 29.98 3.48
CA ARG A 261 -0.68 29.43 2.76
C ARG A 261 -0.46 28.00 3.20
N PHE A 262 -0.49 27.05 2.28
CA PHE A 262 -0.25 25.65 2.57
C PHE A 262 1.12 25.28 2.04
N PHE A 263 1.90 24.55 2.83
CA PHE A 263 3.03 23.82 2.29
C PHE A 263 2.49 22.48 1.81
N ILE A 264 2.19 22.42 0.52
CA ILE A 264 1.85 21.18 -0.16
C ILE A 264 3.14 20.50 -0.55
N SER A 265 3.28 19.25 -0.15
CA SER A 265 4.40 18.42 -0.52
C SER A 265 3.92 17.23 -1.35
N PRO A 266 4.54 16.97 -2.50
CA PRO A 266 4.27 15.75 -3.24
C PRO A 266 4.99 14.55 -2.61
N PHE A 267 4.63 13.37 -3.08
CA PHE A 267 5.40 12.15 -2.83
C PHE A 267 6.35 11.93 -4.00
N TYR A 268 7.59 12.37 -3.84
CA TYR A 268 8.64 12.17 -4.84
C TYR A 268 8.98 10.69 -4.95
N VAL A 269 9.14 10.20 -6.18
CA VAL A 269 9.59 8.85 -6.51
C VAL A 269 10.96 8.94 -7.16
N TRP A 270 11.93 8.16 -6.67
CA TRP A 270 13.30 8.18 -7.20
C TRP A 270 13.98 6.82 -7.13
N HIS A 271 15.03 6.68 -7.94
CA HIS A 271 15.95 5.55 -7.93
C HIS A 271 17.37 6.05 -7.63
N GLU A 272 18.17 5.25 -6.94
CA GLU A 272 19.54 5.61 -6.54
C GLU A 272 20.43 5.99 -7.73
N THR A 273 20.30 5.28 -8.86
CA THR A 273 21.10 5.52 -10.07
C THR A 273 20.41 6.38 -11.12
N GLU A 274 19.09 6.58 -11.02
CA GLU A 274 18.34 7.36 -12.03
C GLU A 274 17.92 8.75 -11.55
N GLY A 275 18.05 9.01 -10.25
CA GLY A 275 17.57 10.25 -9.63
C GLY A 275 16.05 10.29 -9.48
N ALA A 276 15.52 11.51 -9.31
CA ALA A 276 14.08 11.75 -9.16
C ALA A 276 13.36 11.57 -10.49
N ARG A 277 12.25 10.83 -10.46
CA ARG A 277 11.58 10.31 -11.65
C ARG A 277 10.16 10.82 -11.81
N GLY A 278 9.59 11.29 -10.72
CA GLY A 278 8.27 11.87 -10.73
C GLY A 278 7.70 11.90 -9.33
N GLU A 279 6.38 11.95 -9.28
CA GLU A 279 5.62 11.97 -8.04
C GLU A 279 4.31 11.19 -8.17
N PHE A 280 3.68 10.85 -7.04
CA PHE A 280 2.35 10.24 -7.09
C PHE A 280 1.38 11.15 -7.84
N HIS A 281 0.64 10.59 -8.78
CA HIS A 281 -0.33 11.33 -9.57
C HIS A 281 -1.53 11.72 -8.69
N GLY A 282 -1.90 13.00 -8.66
CA GLY A 282 -3.12 13.50 -8.00
C GLY A 282 -3.19 13.27 -6.49
N ILE A 283 -2.07 12.95 -5.83
CA ILE A 283 -1.98 12.86 -4.37
C ILE A 283 -0.84 13.73 -3.87
N ARG A 284 -1.15 14.54 -2.87
CA ARG A 284 -0.20 15.36 -2.11
C ARG A 284 -0.42 15.19 -0.62
N THR A 285 0.45 15.79 0.18
CA THR A 285 0.29 15.89 1.62
C THR A 285 0.51 17.32 2.09
N ALA A 286 -0.11 17.68 3.21
CA ALA A 286 0.13 18.94 3.89
C ALA A 286 0.01 18.74 5.40
N VAL A 287 0.48 19.74 6.15
CA VAL A 287 0.31 19.79 7.61
C VAL A 287 -0.51 21.02 7.95
N LEU A 288 -1.72 20.78 8.45
CA LEU A 288 -2.65 21.81 8.88
C LEU A 288 -2.30 22.25 10.30
N LYS A 289 -2.07 23.55 10.50
CA LYS A 289 -1.86 24.11 11.84
C LYS A 289 -3.15 24.05 12.68
N ASP A 290 -4.30 24.21 12.03
CA ASP A 290 -5.63 24.13 12.64
C ASP A 290 -6.52 23.27 11.75
N ALA A 291 -6.61 21.98 12.08
CA ALA A 291 -7.38 20.98 11.34
C ALA A 291 -8.91 21.21 11.41
N SER A 292 -9.39 21.92 12.43
CA SER A 292 -10.82 22.17 12.61
C SER A 292 -11.44 22.99 11.47
N LYS A 293 -10.61 23.73 10.72
CA LYS A 293 -11.03 24.53 9.57
C LYS A 293 -11.23 23.75 8.29
N TYR A 294 -10.58 22.59 8.18
CA TYR A 294 -10.65 21.72 7.02
C TYR A 294 -10.88 20.29 7.47
N PRO A 295 -12.01 19.97 8.13
CA PRO A 295 -12.33 18.60 8.54
C PRO A 295 -12.32 17.63 7.35
N ASP A 296 -12.27 16.32 7.64
CA ASP A 296 -12.40 15.27 6.61
C ASP A 296 -13.59 15.55 5.70
N GLY A 297 -13.36 15.48 4.39
CA GLY A 297 -14.38 15.82 3.42
C GLY A 297 -14.33 17.25 2.88
N SER A 298 -13.54 18.12 3.50
CA SER A 298 -13.41 19.51 3.05
C SER A 298 -12.78 19.60 1.66
N ILE A 299 -13.19 20.62 0.91
CA ILE A 299 -12.57 20.99 -0.35
C ILE A 299 -11.63 22.17 -0.11
N LEU A 300 -10.40 22.05 -0.59
CA LEU A 300 -9.37 23.06 -0.52
C LEU A 300 -9.02 23.54 -1.93
N ASP A 301 -9.38 24.79 -2.24
CA ASP A 301 -9.02 25.46 -3.49
C ASP A 301 -7.70 26.20 -3.35
N LEU A 302 -6.74 25.94 -4.25
CA LEU A 302 -5.43 26.56 -4.27
C LEU A 302 -5.03 26.97 -5.68
N GLY A 303 -5.25 28.24 -6.00
CA GLY A 303 -5.03 28.73 -7.36
C GLY A 303 -5.94 27.98 -8.32
N ASP A 304 -5.34 27.28 -9.29
CA ASP A 304 -6.06 26.47 -10.29
C ASP A 304 -6.36 25.04 -9.83
N GLU A 305 -5.71 24.59 -8.76
CA GLU A 305 -5.87 23.24 -8.23
C GLU A 305 -6.98 23.18 -7.17
N ARG A 306 -7.62 22.02 -7.06
CA ARG A 306 -8.65 21.73 -6.06
C ARG A 306 -8.39 20.37 -5.44
N TYR A 307 -8.45 20.31 -4.11
CA TYR A 307 -8.14 19.10 -3.37
C TYR A 307 -9.26 18.70 -2.41
N TYR A 308 -9.52 17.40 -2.35
CA TYR A 308 -10.25 16.76 -1.28
C TYR A 308 -9.33 16.47 -0.09
N VAL A 309 -9.72 16.94 1.09
CA VAL A 309 -8.94 16.82 2.33
C VAL A 309 -9.31 15.54 3.07
N PHE A 310 -8.28 14.76 3.42
CA PHE A 310 -8.38 13.55 4.25
C PHE A 310 -7.29 13.53 5.32
N HIS A 311 -7.67 13.45 6.58
CA HIS A 311 -6.74 13.38 7.70
C HIS A 311 -6.12 12.01 7.78
N ALA A 312 -4.79 11.99 7.76
CA ALA A 312 -4.05 10.77 8.01
C ALA A 312 -3.83 10.63 9.52
N PHE A 313 -4.03 9.42 10.03
CA PHE A 313 -3.63 9.04 11.37
C PHE A 313 -2.10 9.18 11.49
N ASP A 314 -1.65 10.23 12.16
CA ASP A 314 -0.22 10.48 12.34
C ASP A 314 0.40 9.34 13.15
N GLN A 315 1.28 8.60 12.50
CA GLN A 315 1.97 7.48 13.12
C GLN A 315 3.38 7.92 13.50
N ALA A 316 3.75 7.71 14.76
CA ALA A 316 5.13 7.81 15.17
C ALA A 316 5.98 6.77 14.43
N HIS A 317 7.15 7.20 13.95
CA HIS A 317 8.15 6.32 13.36
C HIS A 317 8.60 5.35 14.45
N PRO A 318 8.58 4.02 14.21
CA PRO A 318 9.03 3.08 15.21
C PRO A 318 10.48 3.34 15.59
N ALA A 319 10.76 3.53 16.88
CA ALA A 319 12.12 3.77 17.38
C ALA A 319 13.09 2.60 17.07
N THR A 320 12.53 1.40 16.87
CA THR A 320 13.26 0.19 16.51
C THR A 320 12.61 -0.47 15.29
N ASN A 321 13.41 -1.26 14.56
CA ASN A 321 12.91 -2.09 13.48
C ASN A 321 11.75 -2.98 13.96
N GLN A 322 10.71 -3.03 13.14
CA GLN A 322 9.57 -3.91 13.34
C GLN A 322 9.75 -5.15 12.48
N GLN A 323 9.43 -6.31 13.03
CA GLN A 323 9.61 -7.58 12.35
C GLN A 323 8.28 -8.16 11.85
N PHE A 324 8.33 -8.86 10.73
CA PHE A 324 7.21 -9.63 10.18
C PHE A 324 7.72 -10.85 9.41
N TYR A 325 6.90 -11.89 9.33
CA TYR A 325 7.17 -13.04 8.47
C TYR A 325 6.51 -12.83 7.12
N ALA A 326 7.27 -12.95 6.04
CA ALA A 326 6.75 -12.98 4.67
C ALA A 326 6.40 -14.40 4.23
N THR A 327 5.75 -14.55 3.07
CA THR A 327 5.29 -15.87 2.58
C THR A 327 6.43 -16.77 2.09
N ASN A 328 7.61 -16.24 1.78
CA ASN A 328 8.81 -17.06 1.58
C ASN A 328 9.36 -17.60 2.91
N GLY A 329 8.76 -17.18 4.02
CA GLY A 329 9.11 -17.58 5.36
C GLY A 329 10.07 -16.69 6.08
N THR A 330 10.85 -15.90 5.36
CA THR A 330 11.90 -15.14 5.99
C THR A 330 11.28 -14.09 6.90
N ALA A 331 11.83 -14.00 8.12
CA ALA A 331 11.54 -12.88 9.00
C ALA A 331 12.28 -11.66 8.45
N TYR A 332 11.53 -10.60 8.22
CA TYR A 332 12.05 -9.35 7.71
C TYR A 332 11.85 -8.25 8.72
N ALA A 333 12.82 -7.36 8.78
CA ALA A 333 12.82 -6.21 9.66
C ALA A 333 12.76 -4.93 8.81
N GLY A 334 11.96 -3.96 9.26
CA GLY A 334 11.89 -2.65 8.62
C GLY A 334 11.20 -1.63 9.53
N GLN A 335 11.34 -0.36 9.22
CA GLN A 335 10.57 0.69 9.88
C GLN A 335 9.44 1.10 8.94
N PRO A 336 8.17 0.78 9.22
CA PRO A 336 7.07 1.29 8.43
C PRO A 336 6.97 2.82 8.59
N TYR A 337 7.12 3.54 7.48
CA TYR A 337 6.72 4.93 7.37
C TYR A 337 6.28 5.20 5.93
N PHE A 338 5.26 6.04 5.83
CA PHE A 338 4.78 6.59 4.57
C PHE A 338 5.14 8.06 4.41
N PHE A 339 5.30 8.75 5.54
CA PHE A 339 5.74 10.13 5.61
C PHE A 339 7.18 10.18 6.10
N ASP A 340 7.92 11.17 5.60
CA ASP A 340 9.34 11.38 5.86
C ASP A 340 9.69 11.70 7.32
N SER A 341 8.70 12.07 8.13
CA SER A 341 8.88 12.34 9.56
C SER A 341 7.62 12.01 10.36
N ALA A 342 7.81 11.54 11.58
CA ALA A 342 6.75 11.48 12.59
C ALA A 342 6.52 12.80 13.33
N LEU A 343 7.53 13.65 13.38
CA LEU A 343 7.50 14.92 14.09
C LEU A 343 6.94 16.00 13.17
N LEU A 344 5.80 16.54 13.57
CA LEU A 344 5.21 17.73 12.98
C LEU A 344 5.68 18.94 13.78
N LEU A 345 6.45 19.83 13.14
CA LEU A 345 6.86 21.07 13.78
C LEU A 345 5.58 21.87 14.12
N GLY A 346 5.52 22.45 15.32
CA GLY A 346 4.38 23.30 15.71
C GLY A 346 3.04 22.59 15.93
N GLY A 347 3.01 21.25 16.05
CA GLY A 347 1.84 20.50 16.53
C GLY A 347 0.63 20.49 15.57
N GLY A 348 0.86 20.68 14.26
CA GLY A 348 -0.20 20.55 13.26
C GLY A 348 -0.69 19.10 13.09
N GLN A 349 -1.69 18.91 12.22
CA GLN A 349 -2.23 17.60 11.86
C GLN A 349 -1.97 17.33 10.38
N ARG A 350 -1.54 16.12 10.05
CA ARG A 350 -1.27 15.75 8.67
C ARG A 350 -2.53 15.40 7.89
N VAL A 351 -2.57 15.85 6.64
CA VAL A 351 -3.62 15.52 5.68
C VAL A 351 -3.02 15.00 4.39
N LEU A 352 -3.68 14.01 3.81
CA LEU A 352 -3.57 13.66 2.40
C LEU A 352 -4.55 14.54 1.62
N LEU A 353 -4.07 15.04 0.49
CA LEU A 353 -4.82 15.88 -0.43
C LEU A 353 -4.97 15.10 -1.73
N PHE A 354 -6.21 14.80 -2.09
CA PHE A 354 -6.53 14.12 -3.34
C PHE A 354 -7.05 15.15 -4.33
N GLU A 355 -6.37 15.29 -5.46
CA GLU A 355 -6.76 16.24 -6.50
C GLU A 355 -8.13 15.84 -7.09
N ILE A 356 -9.00 16.84 -7.27
CA ILE A 356 -10.32 16.67 -7.85
C ILE A 356 -10.58 17.77 -8.89
N GLU A 357 -11.48 17.49 -9.82
CA GLU A 357 -11.87 18.45 -10.85
C GLU A 357 -12.58 19.67 -10.24
N LYS A 358 -12.34 20.85 -10.82
CA LYS A 358 -13.16 22.04 -10.54
C LYS A 358 -14.47 21.93 -11.31
N GLU A 359 -15.58 22.11 -10.60
CA GLU A 359 -16.88 22.28 -11.25
C GLU A 359 -16.82 23.57 -12.10
N VAL A 360 -17.17 23.44 -13.39
CA VAL A 360 -17.18 24.54 -14.38
C VAL A 360 -18.51 25.28 -14.36
#